data_AF-A0A2R5L2W7-F1
#
_entry.id   AF-A0A2R5L2W7-F1
#
_cell.length_a   1.000
_cell.length_b   1.000
_cell.length_c   1.000
_cell.angle_alpha   90.00
_cell.angle_beta   90.00
_cell.angle_gamma   90.00
#
_symmetry.space_group_name_H-M   'P 1'
#
loop_
_entity.id
_entity.type
_entity.pdbx_description
1 polymer ?
#
loop_
_entity_poly.entity_id
_entity_poly.type
_entity_poly.pdbx_seq_one_letter_code
_entity_poly.pdbx_strand_id
1 'polypeptide(L)'
;IGVEREACPMNIAPTCSTTATIVMGDALAAVLIKLRNFKPENFAMYHPGGSLGRRLLMRVRDVMHSGVNLAIVRENTNIDEILLIMTKKKLGAVCVVEKDIMVGIITEGDIRRALGNKDKFFSYRAKDVMSDKFTSITEDKMA
;
A
#
# COMPACT_ATOMS: atom_id res chain seq x y z
N ILE A 1 6.31 23.94 35.54
CA ILE A 1 4.93 24.31 35.14
C ILE A 1 4.09 24.10 36.38
N GLY A 2 3.69 25.19 37.04
CA GLY A 2 2.92 25.12 38.27
C GLY A 2 1.45 25.38 37.98
N VAL A 3 0.57 24.66 38.65
CA VAL A 3 -0.86 24.97 38.74
C VAL A 3 -1.18 25.31 40.19
N GLU A 4 -2.03 26.29 40.42
CA GLU A 4 -2.37 26.72 41.79
C GLU A 4 -3.19 25.68 42.55
N ARG A 5 -3.96 24.85 41.82
CA ARG A 5 -4.81 23.80 42.40
C ARG A 5 -5.04 22.67 41.40
N GLU A 6 -5.08 21.45 41.90
CA GLU A 6 -5.47 20.26 41.16
C GLU A 6 -7.00 20.11 41.07
N ALA A 7 -7.49 19.46 40.01
CA ALA A 7 -8.89 19.09 39.89
C ALA A 7 -9.28 17.99 40.89
N CYS A 8 -8.30 17.21 41.37
CA CYS A 8 -8.48 16.25 42.45
C CYS A 8 -9.00 16.96 43.72
N PRO A 9 -10.15 16.54 44.30
CA PRO A 9 -10.72 17.19 45.48
C PRO A 9 -9.79 17.22 46.70
N MET A 10 -8.93 16.20 46.83
CA MET A 10 -7.92 16.09 47.88
C MET A 10 -6.60 16.80 47.54
N ASN A 11 -6.46 17.36 46.33
CA ASN A 11 -5.28 18.06 45.84
C ASN A 11 -3.96 17.26 45.88
N ILE A 12 -4.03 15.92 45.92
CA ILE A 12 -2.86 15.02 46.00
C ILE A 12 -2.56 14.30 44.68
N ALA A 13 -3.57 14.06 43.85
CA ALA A 13 -3.40 13.38 42.58
C ALA A 13 -3.11 14.43 41.49
N PRO A 14 -2.00 14.29 40.74
CA PRO A 14 -1.61 15.25 39.73
C PRO A 14 -2.53 15.10 38.51
N THR A 15 -3.46 16.03 38.36
CA THR A 15 -4.55 15.98 37.36
C THR A 15 -4.44 17.17 36.41
N CYS A 16 -4.50 18.38 36.97
CA CYS A 16 -4.27 19.62 36.23
C CYS A 16 -2.78 19.78 35.89
N SER A 17 -1.88 19.49 36.83
CA SER A 17 -0.44 19.68 36.62
C SER A 17 0.15 18.78 35.53
N THR A 18 -0.24 17.50 35.49
CA THR A 18 0.16 16.56 34.43
C THR A 18 -0.37 17.00 33.08
N THR A 19 -1.65 17.38 33.02
CA THR A 19 -2.27 17.90 31.78
C THR A 19 -1.58 19.18 31.30
N ALA A 20 -1.34 20.16 32.17
CA ALA A 20 -0.65 21.41 31.84
C ALA A 20 0.78 21.15 31.35
N THR A 21 1.44 20.14 31.91
CA THR A 21 2.78 19.72 31.48
C THR A 21 2.78 19.11 30.09
N ILE A 22 1.82 18.22 29.79
CA ILE A 22 1.66 17.63 28.45
C ILE A 22 1.39 18.73 27.41
N VAL A 23 0.44 19.63 27.69
CA VAL A 23 0.10 20.73 26.77
C VAL A 23 1.30 21.62 26.47
N MET A 24 2.12 21.93 27.48
CA MET A 24 3.34 22.71 27.24
C MET A 24 4.36 21.94 26.41
N GLY A 25 4.50 20.64 26.63
CA GLY A 25 5.35 19.77 25.81
C GLY A 25 4.92 19.79 24.34
N ASP A 26 3.62 19.63 24.09
CA ASP A 26 3.06 19.67 22.73
C ASP A 26 3.25 21.05 22.08
N ALA A 27 3.02 22.13 22.83
CA ALA A 27 3.24 23.49 22.35
C ALA A 27 4.70 23.73 21.95
N LEU A 28 5.64 23.27 22.78
CA LEU A 28 7.07 23.39 22.50
C LEU A 28 7.46 22.58 21.26
N ALA A 29 6.98 21.34 21.15
CA ALA A 29 7.22 20.48 20.00
C ALA A 29 6.68 21.11 18.70
N ALA A 30 5.43 21.61 18.72
CA ALA A 30 4.80 22.26 17.57
C ALA A 30 5.55 23.53 17.13
N VAL A 31 5.98 24.36 18.08
CA VAL A 31 6.77 25.56 17.79
C VAL A 31 8.13 25.18 17.21
N LEU A 32 8.81 24.17 17.75
CA LEU A 32 10.09 23.70 17.22
C LEU A 32 9.96 23.12 15.82
N ILE A 33 8.91 22.34 15.54
CA ILE A 33 8.60 21.84 14.19
C ILE A 33 8.51 23.01 13.20
N LYS A 34 7.80 24.08 13.57
CA LYS A 34 7.67 25.28 12.73
C LYS A 34 9.00 26.03 12.57
N LEU A 35 9.70 26.31 13.66
CA LEU A 35 10.94 27.10 13.66
C LEU A 35 12.10 26.38 12.95
N ARG A 36 12.13 25.05 13.01
CA ARG A 36 13.13 24.24 12.31
C ARG A 36 12.74 23.91 10.87
N ASN A 37 11.56 24.35 10.43
CA ASN A 37 10.98 23.95 9.15
C ASN A 37 11.02 22.41 8.99
N PHE A 38 10.64 21.69 10.06
CA PHE A 38 10.72 20.24 10.11
C PHE A 38 9.65 19.64 9.19
N LYS A 39 10.08 19.11 8.05
CA LYS A 39 9.20 18.63 7.00
C LYS A 39 8.84 17.15 7.18
N PRO A 40 7.78 16.65 6.54
CA PRO A 40 7.47 15.23 6.53
C PRO A 40 8.65 14.36 6.10
N GLU A 41 9.48 14.81 5.14
CA GLU A 41 10.66 14.07 4.70
C GLU A 41 11.71 13.93 5.82
N ASN A 42 11.84 14.94 6.69
CA ASN A 42 12.69 14.84 7.88
C ASN A 42 12.13 13.83 8.87
N PHE A 43 10.80 13.81 9.07
CA PHE A 43 10.17 12.82 9.95
C PHE A 43 10.52 11.40 9.49
N ALA A 44 10.40 11.16 8.18
CA ALA A 44 10.63 9.86 7.60
C ALA A 44 12.10 9.43 7.65
N MET A 45 13.03 10.38 7.46
CA MET A 45 14.47 10.13 7.61
C MET A 45 14.85 9.73 9.03
N TYR A 46 14.28 10.37 10.06
CA TYR A 46 14.59 10.06 11.46
C TYR A 46 13.78 8.89 12.04
N HIS A 47 12.67 8.51 11.40
CA HIS A 47 11.79 7.43 11.85
C HIS A 47 11.43 6.47 10.71
N PRO A 48 12.41 5.88 10.00
CA PRO A 48 12.14 5.08 8.80
C PRO A 48 11.38 3.78 9.10
N GLY A 49 11.52 3.23 10.31
CA GLY A 49 10.81 2.03 10.75
C GLY A 49 9.36 2.28 11.16
N GLY A 50 8.95 3.53 11.36
CA GLY A 50 7.58 3.89 11.75
C GLY A 50 6.62 3.88 10.56
N SER A 51 5.33 3.67 10.83
CA SER A 51 4.27 3.66 9.79
C SER A 51 4.25 4.94 8.94
N LEU A 52 4.43 6.11 9.57
CA LEU A 52 4.44 7.39 8.90
C LEU A 52 5.71 7.61 8.06
N GLY A 53 6.88 7.23 8.56
CA GLY A 53 8.13 7.32 7.82
C GLY A 53 8.16 6.40 6.61
N ARG A 54 7.66 5.17 6.78
CA ARG A 54 7.46 4.23 5.67
C ARG A 54 6.54 4.82 4.59
N ARG A 55 5.38 5.37 4.96
CA ARG A 55 4.44 5.98 4.00
C ARG A 55 5.05 7.15 3.21
N LEU A 56 5.97 7.90 3.83
CA LEU A 56 6.56 9.10 3.24
C LEU A 56 7.78 8.83 2.35
N LEU A 57 8.41 7.66 2.47
CA LEU A 57 9.60 7.31 1.68
C LEU A 57 9.42 6.12 0.74
N MET A 58 8.40 5.29 0.98
CA MET A 58 8.16 4.08 0.21
C MET A 58 7.64 4.44 -1.18
N ARG A 59 8.39 3.99 -2.19
CA ARG A 59 8.03 4.08 -3.60
C ARG A 59 7.45 2.75 -4.07
N VAL A 60 6.77 2.77 -5.21
CA VAL A 60 6.22 1.56 -5.86
C VAL A 60 7.31 0.50 -6.04
N ARG A 61 8.51 0.88 -6.46
CA ARG A 61 9.65 -0.04 -6.63
C ARG A 61 10.03 -0.82 -5.37
N ASP A 62 9.76 -0.27 -4.18
CA ASP A 62 10.14 -0.87 -2.90
C ASP A 62 9.16 -1.98 -2.48
N VAL A 63 7.97 -2.04 -3.11
CA VAL A 63 6.90 -2.99 -2.79
C VAL A 63 6.43 -3.83 -3.98
N MET A 64 6.72 -3.41 -5.21
CA MET A 64 6.29 -4.14 -6.41
C MET A 64 7.03 -5.46 -6.57
N HIS A 65 6.38 -6.43 -7.21
CA HIS A 65 7.05 -7.65 -7.66
C HIS A 65 7.84 -7.38 -8.94
N SER A 66 9.02 -7.99 -9.06
CA SER A 66 9.93 -7.80 -10.19
C SER A 66 10.50 -9.12 -10.69
N GLY A 67 10.91 -9.15 -11.96
CA GLY A 67 11.60 -10.29 -12.58
C GLY A 67 10.82 -11.60 -12.43
N VAL A 68 11.48 -12.61 -11.88
CA VAL A 68 10.90 -13.96 -11.71
C VAL A 68 9.69 -14.01 -10.80
N ASN A 69 9.42 -12.96 -9.99
CA ASN A 69 8.28 -12.94 -9.07
C ASN A 69 7.00 -12.41 -9.72
N LEU A 70 7.08 -11.86 -10.94
CA LEU A 70 5.91 -11.43 -11.69
C LEU A 70 5.13 -12.63 -12.23
N ALA A 71 3.80 -12.51 -12.21
CA ALA A 71 2.91 -13.39 -12.95
C ALA A 71 2.66 -12.77 -14.32
N ILE A 72 3.26 -13.35 -15.36
CA ILE A 72 3.14 -12.89 -16.74
C ILE A 72 2.70 -14.06 -17.63
N VAL A 73 1.76 -13.79 -18.54
CA VAL A 73 1.27 -14.73 -19.57
C VAL A 73 1.17 -14.02 -20.92
N ARG A 74 1.00 -14.79 -22.00
CA ARG A 74 0.72 -14.25 -23.35
C ARG A 74 -0.77 -14.28 -23.63
N GLU A 75 -1.21 -13.52 -24.63
CA GLU A 75 -2.63 -13.43 -25.02
C GLU A 75 -3.28 -14.78 -25.36
N ASN A 76 -2.47 -15.71 -25.88
CA ASN A 76 -2.93 -17.04 -26.27
C ASN A 76 -2.73 -18.11 -25.20
N THR A 77 -2.23 -17.77 -24.01
CA THR A 77 -2.08 -18.71 -22.89
C THR A 77 -3.46 -19.23 -22.45
N ASN A 78 -3.56 -20.53 -22.21
CA ASN A 78 -4.81 -21.18 -21.82
C ASN A 78 -5.16 -20.89 -20.34
N ILE A 79 -6.44 -21.02 -20.00
CA ILE A 79 -6.96 -20.72 -18.65
C ILE A 79 -6.34 -21.57 -17.54
N ASP A 80 -6.01 -22.83 -17.81
CA ASP A 80 -5.39 -23.77 -16.87
C ASP A 80 -3.97 -23.34 -16.49
N GLU A 81 -3.18 -22.91 -17.47
CA GLU A 81 -1.84 -22.36 -17.25
C GLU A 81 -1.91 -21.05 -16.45
N ILE A 82 -2.89 -20.19 -16.75
CA ILE A 82 -3.14 -18.94 -16.01
C ILE A 82 -3.41 -19.24 -14.52
N LEU A 83 -4.34 -20.16 -14.23
CA LEU A 83 -4.67 -20.58 -12.87
C LEU A 83 -3.47 -21.16 -12.12
N LEU A 84 -2.66 -21.96 -12.81
CA LEU A 84 -1.45 -22.54 -12.24
C LEU A 84 -0.42 -21.45 -11.88
N ILE A 85 -0.22 -20.46 -12.76
CA ILE A 85 0.70 -19.34 -12.52
C ILE A 85 0.21 -18.49 -11.34
N MET A 86 -1.07 -18.12 -11.30
CA MET A 86 -1.65 -17.35 -10.18
C MET A 86 -1.43 -18.07 -8.84
N THR A 87 -1.66 -19.39 -8.82
CA THR A 87 -1.45 -20.24 -7.64
C THR A 87 0.03 -20.31 -7.25
N LYS A 88 0.94 -20.55 -8.21
CA LYS A 88 2.38 -20.65 -7.95
C LYS A 88 2.98 -19.33 -7.44
N LYS A 89 2.55 -18.20 -7.99
CA LYS A 89 3.02 -16.88 -7.60
C LYS A 89 2.32 -16.31 -6.37
N LYS A 90 1.20 -16.92 -5.95
CA LYS A 90 0.34 -16.43 -4.86
C LYS A 90 -0.12 -14.98 -5.09
N LEU A 91 -0.42 -14.66 -6.35
CA LEU A 91 -0.88 -13.34 -6.78
C LEU A 91 -2.32 -13.45 -7.28
N GLY A 92 -3.18 -12.54 -6.80
CA GLY A 92 -4.59 -12.47 -7.23
C GLY A 92 -4.80 -11.89 -8.63
N ALA A 93 -3.72 -11.58 -9.35
CA ALA A 93 -3.74 -11.10 -10.72
C ALA A 93 -2.51 -11.56 -11.51
N VAL A 94 -2.66 -11.59 -12.84
CA VAL A 94 -1.60 -11.89 -13.81
C VAL A 94 -1.60 -10.83 -14.92
N CYS A 95 -0.41 -10.43 -15.34
CA CYS A 95 -0.20 -9.49 -16.44
C CYS A 95 -0.19 -10.25 -17.77
N VAL A 96 -0.95 -9.76 -18.75
CA VAL A 96 -0.90 -10.27 -20.12
C VAL A 96 0.02 -9.37 -20.93
N VAL A 97 1.05 -9.96 -21.53
CA VAL A 97 2.12 -9.24 -22.23
C VAL A 97 2.28 -9.80 -23.64
N GLU A 98 2.41 -8.91 -24.60
CA GLU A 98 2.74 -9.21 -26.00
C GLU A 98 3.92 -8.34 -26.42
N LYS A 99 4.98 -8.94 -26.97
CA LYS A 99 6.22 -8.23 -27.38
C LYS A 99 6.76 -7.25 -26.31
N ASP A 100 6.81 -7.70 -25.05
CA ASP A 100 7.25 -6.93 -23.88
C ASP A 100 6.38 -5.72 -23.51
N ILE A 101 5.20 -5.58 -24.12
CA ILE A 101 4.21 -4.56 -23.81
C ILE A 101 3.05 -5.21 -23.05
N MET A 102 2.67 -4.62 -21.92
CA MET A 102 1.45 -5.03 -21.21
C MET A 102 0.24 -4.67 -22.06
N VAL A 103 -0.56 -5.68 -22.40
CA VAL A 103 -1.77 -5.55 -23.22
C VAL A 103 -3.04 -5.82 -22.41
N GLY A 104 -2.92 -6.40 -21.21
CA GLY A 104 -4.05 -6.60 -20.33
C GLY A 104 -3.66 -7.13 -18.96
N ILE A 105 -4.68 -7.28 -18.11
CA ILE A 105 -4.58 -7.88 -16.78
C ILE A 105 -5.74 -8.82 -16.56
N ILE A 106 -5.50 -9.94 -15.87
CA ILE A 106 -6.53 -10.88 -15.45
C ILE A 106 -6.48 -10.98 -13.93
N THR A 107 -7.60 -10.74 -13.28
CA THR A 107 -7.77 -10.86 -11.82
C THR A 107 -8.57 -12.11 -11.46
N GLU A 108 -8.55 -12.53 -10.20
CA GLU A 108 -9.48 -13.55 -9.69
C GLU A 108 -10.96 -13.21 -9.97
N GLY A 109 -11.29 -11.91 -10.01
CA GLY A 109 -12.62 -11.44 -10.39
C GLY A 109 -12.99 -11.80 -11.82
N ASP A 110 -12.04 -11.67 -12.75
CA ASP A 110 -12.23 -12.03 -14.16
C ASP A 110 -12.39 -13.53 -14.33
N ILE A 111 -11.53 -14.32 -13.67
CA ILE A 111 -11.64 -15.78 -13.64
C ILE A 111 -13.01 -16.22 -13.11
N ARG A 112 -13.46 -15.62 -12.00
CA ARG A 112 -14.77 -15.95 -11.41
C ARG A 112 -15.93 -15.58 -12.35
N ARG A 113 -15.84 -14.47 -13.07
CA ARG A 113 -16.85 -14.10 -14.09
C ARG A 113 -16.85 -15.10 -15.25
N ALA A 114 -15.69 -15.49 -15.75
CA ALA A 114 -15.55 -16.46 -16.83
C ALA A 114 -16.10 -17.84 -16.44
N LEU A 115 -15.94 -18.27 -15.17
CA LEU A 115 -16.53 -19.50 -14.62
C LEU A 115 -18.06 -19.55 -14.68
N GLY A 116 -18.73 -18.40 -14.85
CA GLY A 116 -20.18 -18.35 -15.08
C GLY A 116 -20.61 -19.12 -16.33
N ASN A 117 -19.70 -19.30 -17.31
CA ASN A 117 -19.93 -20.08 -18.52
C ASN A 117 -19.11 -21.38 -18.48
N LYS A 118 -19.53 -22.32 -17.62
CA LYS A 118 -18.79 -23.55 -17.30
C LYS A 118 -18.39 -24.38 -18.53
N ASP A 119 -19.26 -24.46 -19.53
CA ASP A 119 -19.04 -25.27 -20.73
C ASP A 119 -17.91 -24.74 -21.62
N LYS A 120 -17.66 -23.42 -21.58
CA LYS A 120 -16.60 -22.75 -22.35
C LYS A 120 -15.39 -22.38 -21.52
N PHE A 121 -15.47 -22.47 -20.19
CA PHE A 121 -14.42 -21.96 -19.31
C PHE A 121 -13.04 -22.53 -19.65
N PHE A 122 -12.95 -23.86 -19.81
CA PHE A 122 -11.68 -24.54 -20.10
C PHE A 122 -11.15 -24.33 -21.53
N SER A 123 -11.94 -23.72 -22.43
CA SER A 123 -11.48 -23.37 -23.78
C SER A 123 -11.01 -21.92 -23.91
N TYR A 124 -11.19 -21.10 -22.86
CA TYR A 124 -10.74 -19.71 -22.86
C TYR A 124 -9.22 -19.57 -22.83
N ARG A 125 -8.76 -18.51 -23.50
CA ARG A 125 -7.39 -18.00 -23.46
C ARG A 125 -7.35 -16.67 -22.73
N ALA A 126 -6.15 -16.20 -22.39
CA ALA A 126 -5.95 -14.92 -21.70
C ALA A 126 -6.72 -13.77 -22.34
N LYS A 127 -6.66 -13.63 -23.66
CA LYS A 127 -7.38 -12.58 -24.42
C LYS A 127 -8.89 -12.61 -24.28
N ASP A 128 -9.49 -13.76 -23.98
CA ASP A 128 -10.93 -13.93 -23.87
C ASP A 128 -11.46 -13.47 -22.50
N VAL A 129 -10.57 -13.35 -21.50
CA VAL A 129 -10.92 -13.05 -20.10
C VAL A 129 -10.24 -11.80 -19.54
N MET A 130 -9.20 -11.28 -20.18
CA MET A 130 -8.46 -10.12 -19.70
C MET A 130 -9.24 -8.81 -19.81
N SER A 131 -8.91 -7.88 -18.92
CA SER A 131 -9.26 -6.46 -19.09
C SER A 131 -8.14 -5.76 -19.85
N ASP A 132 -8.47 -5.19 -21.01
CA ASP A 132 -7.58 -4.35 -21.83
C ASP A 132 -7.44 -2.92 -21.28
N LYS A 133 -8.43 -2.47 -20.50
CA LYS A 133 -8.39 -1.22 -19.75
C LYS A 133 -7.77 -1.47 -18.39
N PHE A 134 -6.51 -1.08 -18.24
CA PHE A 134 -5.78 -1.13 -16.98
C PHE A 134 -5.15 0.21 -16.66
N THR A 135 -4.92 0.45 -15.37
CA THR A 135 -4.18 1.61 -14.88
C THR A 135 -2.75 1.18 -14.59
N SER A 136 -1.78 2.01 -14.95
CA SER A 136 -0.37 1.79 -14.66
C SER A 136 0.21 2.95 -13.84
N ILE A 137 1.27 2.66 -13.10
CA ILE A 137 2.02 3.64 -12.32
C ILE A 137 3.52 3.33 -12.45
N THR A 138 4.35 4.37 -12.48
CA THR A 138 5.80 4.24 -12.57
C THR A 138 6.42 3.86 -11.24
N GLU A 139 7.54 3.14 -11.28
CA GLU A 139 8.24 2.62 -10.11
C GLU A 139 8.70 3.71 -9.11
N ASP A 140 8.89 4.94 -9.58
CA ASP A 140 9.32 6.09 -8.77
C ASP A 140 8.21 6.83 -8.04
N LYS A 141 6.94 6.50 -8.29
CA LYS A 141 5.82 7.10 -7.58
C LYS A 141 5.78 6.63 -6.13
N MET A 142 5.24 7.47 -5.25
CA MET A 142 4.93 7.10 -3.87
C MET A 142 3.88 5.99 -3.83
N ALA A 143 4.11 4.98 -3.00
CA ALA A 143 3.23 3.81 -2.82
C ALA A 143 2.04 4.11 -1.89
#